data_AF-A0A0N0ATG1-F1
#
_entry.id   AF-A0A0N0ATG1-F1
#
_cell.length_a   1.000
_cell.length_b   1.000
_cell.length_c   1.000
_cell.angle_alpha   90.00
_cell.angle_beta   90.00
_cell.angle_gamma   90.00
#
_symmetry.space_group_name_H-M   'P 1'
#
loop_
_entity.id
_entity.type
_entity.pdbx_description
1 polymer ?
#
loop_
_entity_poly.entity_id
_entity_poly.type
_entity_poly.pdbx_seq_one_letter_code
_entity_poly.pdbx_strand_id
1 'polypeptide(L)' 'MPAELTSFVGRRRELTDVRRSLGGGRLLTLTGMGGVGKTRLALHAAAGLGRAFPDGVRLVELGGATPFS' A
#
# COMPACT_ATOMS: atom_id res chain seq x y z
N MET A 1 -3.42 -13.25 -6.31
CA MET A 1 -3.50 -11.77 -6.36
C MET A 1 -4.60 -11.41 -7.36
N PRO A 2 -5.62 -10.62 -6.98
CA PRO A 2 -6.73 -10.30 -7.87
C PRO A 2 -6.28 -9.42 -9.05
N ALA A 3 -6.85 -9.62 -10.24
CA ALA A 3 -6.51 -8.89 -11.46
C ALA A 3 -7.12 -7.48 -11.49
N GLU A 4 -6.36 -6.49 -11.93
CA GLU A 4 -6.78 -5.08 -11.93
C GLU A 4 -7.67 -4.68 -13.11
N LEU A 5 -8.75 -3.96 -12.81
CA LEU A 5 -9.77 -3.54 -13.80
C LEU A 5 -9.57 -2.15 -14.41
N THR A 6 -8.50 -1.40 -14.10
CA THR A 6 -8.16 -0.16 -14.83
C THR A 6 -6.64 0.09 -14.82
N SER A 7 -6.11 0.94 -15.71
CA SER A 7 -4.68 1.32 -15.65
C SER A 7 -4.39 2.17 -14.40
N PHE A 8 -3.31 1.85 -13.67
CA PHE A 8 -2.86 2.61 -12.51
C PHE A 8 -1.99 3.80 -12.94
N VAL A 9 -2.65 4.87 -13.38
CA VAL A 9 -2.00 6.05 -13.95
C VAL A 9 -1.53 7.02 -12.85
N GLY A 10 -0.31 7.56 -12.99
CA GLY A 10 0.17 8.71 -12.20
C GLY A 10 0.81 8.41 -10.84
N ARG A 11 0.76 7.17 -10.36
CA ARG A 11 1.16 6.82 -8.98
C ARG A 11 2.57 6.20 -8.83
N ARG A 12 3.43 6.38 -9.84
CA ARG A 12 4.84 5.88 -9.83
C ARG A 12 5.67 6.47 -8.69
N ARG A 13 5.47 7.75 -8.39
CA ARG A 13 6.17 8.44 -7.30
C ARG A 13 5.80 7.83 -5.96
N GLU A 14 4.51 7.68 -5.70
CA GLU A 14 4.01 7.10 -4.46
C GLU A 14 4.45 5.64 -4.27
N LEU A 15 4.47 4.83 -5.32
CA LEU A 15 5.04 3.48 -5.25
C LEU A 15 6.52 3.48 -4.85
N THR A 16 7.29 4.44 -5.37
CA THR A 16 8.70 4.60 -5.01
C THR A 16 8.85 5.00 -3.55
N ASP A 17 8.01 5.92 -3.07
CA ASP A 17 8.02 6.38 -1.68
C ASP A 17 7.65 5.25 -0.72
N VAL A 18 6.60 4.47 -1.03
CA VAL A 18 6.20 3.29 -0.23
C VAL A 18 7.34 2.27 -0.13
N ARG A 19 8.02 1.97 -1.24
CA ARG A 19 9.15 1.04 -1.24
C ARG A 19 10.33 1.54 -0.41
N ARG A 20 10.65 2.83 -0.52
CA ARG A 20 11.74 3.45 0.28
C ARG A 20 11.43 3.41 1.77
N SER A 21 10.20 3.77 2.15
CA SER A 21 9.78 3.76 3.56
C SER A 21 9.78 2.36 4.16
N LEU A 22 9.38 1.33 3.40
CA LEU A 22 9.50 -0.07 3.83
C LEU A 22 10.94 -0.58 3.86
N GLY A 23 11.86 0.01 3.08
CA GLY A 23 13.29 -0.31 3.20
C GLY A 23 13.87 0.06 4.58
N GLY A 24 13.27 1.02 5.28
CA GLY A 24 13.69 1.46 6.62
C GLY A 24 12.92 0.82 7.77
N GLY A 25 11.90 0.00 7.52
CA GLY A 25 11.03 -0.53 8.56
C GLY A 25 10.07 -1.64 8.10
N ARG A 26 9.49 -2.34 9.07
CA ARG A 26 8.64 -3.52 8.84
C ARG A 26 7.14 -3.24 8.80
N LEU A 27 6.74 -1.97 8.99
CA LEU A 27 5.35 -1.53 8.97
C LEU A 27 5.25 -0.15 8.31
N LEU A 28 4.25 0.01 7.45
CA LEU A 28 3.92 1.27 6.80
C LEU A 28 2.41 1.50 6.85
N THR A 29 2.00 2.70 7.24
CA THR A 29 0.59 3.11 7.27
C THR A 29 0.32 4.09 6.14
N LEU A 30 -0.63 3.76 5.25
CA LEU A 30 -1.12 4.69 4.23
C LEU A 30 -2.31 5.47 4.79
N THR A 31 -2.12 6.77 5.03
CA THR A 31 -3.17 7.68 5.48
C THR A 31 -3.70 8.52 4.31
N GLY A 32 -4.91 9.07 4.46
CA GLY A 32 -5.54 9.93 3.45
C GLY A 32 -7.06 9.79 3.46
N MET A 33 -7.75 10.66 2.72
CA MET A 33 -9.22 10.66 2.64
C MET A 33 -9.77 9.33 2.10
N GLY A 34 -11.04 9.03 2.42
CA GLY A 34 -11.76 7.90 1.84
C GLY A 34 -11.78 7.99 0.30
N GLY A 35 -11.76 6.86 -0.40
CA GLY A 35 -11.89 6.82 -1.86
C GLY A 35 -10.66 7.21 -2.69
N VAL A 36 -9.57 7.70 -2.09
CA VAL A 36 -8.37 8.13 -2.85
C VAL A 36 -7.52 6.98 -3.43
N GLY A 37 -7.91 5.72 -3.20
CA GLY A 37 -7.24 4.55 -3.77
C GLY A 37 -6.08 3.98 -2.95
N LYS A 38 -6.03 4.21 -1.63
CA LYS A 38 -4.96 3.71 -0.74
C LYS A 38 -4.81 2.18 -0.78
N THR A 39 -5.92 1.44 -0.74
CA THR A 39 -5.92 -0.03 -0.86
C THR A 39 -5.28 -0.47 -2.17
N ARG A 40 -5.60 0.22 -3.27
CA ARG A 40 -5.05 -0.08 -4.58
C ARG A 40 -3.54 0.19 -4.65
N LEU A 41 -3.08 1.32 -4.10
CA LEU A 41 -1.65 1.63 -3.98
C LEU A 41 -0.91 0.56 -3.16
N ALA A 42 -1.51 0.10 -2.04
CA ALA A 42 -0.92 -0.92 -1.18
C ALA A 42 -0.76 -2.26 -1.90
N LEU A 43 -1.79 -2.70 -2.63
CA LEU A 43 -1.77 -3.93 -3.42
C LEU A 43 -0.70 -3.89 -4.52
N HIS A 44 -0.61 -2.78 -5.26
CA HIS A 44 0.43 -2.60 -6.26
C HIS A 44 1.84 -2.58 -5.68
N ALA A 45 2.03 -1.91 -4.54
CA ALA A 45 3.31 -1.89 -3.86
C ALA A 45 3.72 -3.31 -3.43
N ALA A 46 2.81 -4.05 -2.79
CA ALA A 46 3.03 -5.43 -2.35
C ALA A 46 3.39 -6.38 -3.51
N ALA A 47 2.71 -6.25 -4.67
CA ALA A 47 3.01 -7.03 -5.86
C ALA A 47 4.46 -6.84 -6.35
N GLY A 48 5.05 -5.65 -6.15
CA GLY A 48 6.42 -5.34 -6.54
C GLY A 48 7.49 -5.65 -5.48
N LEU A 49 7.11 -6.13 -4.29
CA LEU A 49 8.00 -6.29 -3.14
C LEU A 49 8.46 -7.73 -2.88
N GLY A 50 7.92 -8.72 -3.59
CA GLY A 50 8.18 -10.14 -3.33
C GLY A 50 9.65 -10.57 -3.36
N ARG A 51 10.53 -9.85 -4.09
CA ARG A 51 11.99 -10.12 -4.07
C ARG A 51 12.71 -9.48 -2.87
N ALA A 52 12.18 -8.40 -2.32
CA ALA A 52 12.78 -7.68 -1.20
C ALA A 52 12.34 -8.25 0.16
N PHE A 53 11.20 -8.93 0.21
CA PHE A 53 10.62 -9.52 1.41
C PHE A 53 10.34 -11.02 1.16
N PRO A 54 11.32 -11.91 1.42
CA PRO A 54 11.18 -13.35 1.16
C PRO A 54 10.07 -14.00 2.00
N ASP A 55 9.79 -13.46 3.20
CA ASP A 55 8.67 -13.87 4.06
C ASP A 55 7.31 -13.35 3.57
N GLY A 56 7.31 -12.59 2.47
CA GLY A 56 6.13 -11.99 1.86
C GLY A 56 5.73 -10.66 2.50
N VAL A 57 4.66 -10.08 1.93
CA VAL A 57 4.07 -8.82 2.39
C VAL A 57 2.62 -9.09 2.76
N ARG A 58 2.18 -8.59 3.91
CA ARG A 58 0.80 -8.71 4.40
C ARG A 58 0.14 -7.35 4.37
N LEU A 59 -0.98 -7.25 3.65
CA LEU A 59 -1.85 -6.09 3.71
C LEU A 59 -2.84 -6.26 4.87
N VAL A 60 -2.88 -5.29 5.78
CA VAL A 60 -3.87 -5.23 6.86
C VAL A 60 -4.71 -3.98 6.62
N GLU A 61 -6.01 -4.18 6.43
CA GLU A 61 -6.95 -3.06 6.38
C GLU A 61 -7.29 -2.63 7.80
N LEU A 62 -6.78 -1.46 8.19
CA LEU A 62 -7.21 -0.80 9.41
C LEU A 62 -8.41 0.06 9.06
N GLY A 63 -9.60 -0.35 9.51
CA GLY A 63 -10.80 0.47 9.44
C GLY A 63 -10.57 1.81 10.12
N GLY A 64 -11.19 2.88 9.62
CA GLY A 64 -11.07 4.19 10.25
C GLY A 64 -11.55 4.10 11.69
N ALA A 65 -10.67 4.34 12.65
CA ALA A 65 -11.08 4.58 14.02
C ALA A 65 -11.91 5.87 13.99
N THR A 66 -13.24 5.77 14.11
CA THR A 66 -14.02 6.92 14.56
C THR A 66 -13.38 7.38 15.86
N PRO A 67 -12.92 8.63 15.96
CA PRO A 67 -12.41 9.13 17.23
C PRO A 67 -13.51 8.88 18.27
N PHE A 68 -13.14 8.27 19.40
CA PHE A 68 -14.06 8.09 20.51
C PHE A 68 -14.64 9.47 20.85
N SER A 69 -15.97 9.54 20.89
CA SER A 69 -16.74 10.76 21.15
C SER A 69 -16.39 11.39 22.48
#